data_AF-A0A497NIB3-F1
#
_entry.id   AF-A0A497NIB3-F1
#
_cell.length_a   1.000
_cell.length_b   1.000
_cell.length_c   1.000
_cell.angle_alpha   90.00
_cell.angle_beta   90.00
_cell.angle_gamma   90.00
#
_symmetry.space_group_name_H-M   'P 1'
#
loop_
_entity.id
_entity.type
_entity.pdbx_description
1 polymer ?
#
loop_
_entity_poly.entity_id
_entity_poly.type
_entity_poly.pdbx_seq_one_letter_code
_entity_poly.pdbx_strand_id
1 'polypeptide(L)'
;MLDAGLPLKATSAGEIRRQLRDVIHRLKVRRVWRHLDPATRGWLTLASSLESIKFKSREVLSVLVKILKRVKSLLSPLRLLSEIGVRYAWSAWRIASSWGNKDAESWKNDRAYQLYCGLTALQLSRIIPGIGHPELNTLRDVLSLRGFWRFMRCLGRIL
;
A
#
# COMPACT_ATOMS: atom_id res chain seq x y z
N MET A 1 15.10 10.83 11.07
CA MET A 1 15.42 11.53 9.81
C MET A 1 14.75 10.82 8.63
N LEU A 2 13.49 11.15 8.33
CA LEU A 2 12.83 10.82 7.06
C LEU A 2 11.76 11.88 6.80
N ASP A 3 12.20 13.14 6.73
CA ASP A 3 11.45 14.18 6.02
C ASP A 3 11.52 13.85 4.53
N ALA A 4 10.59 13.03 4.06
CA ALA A 4 10.25 13.00 2.65
C ALA A 4 9.46 14.28 2.34
N GLY A 5 10.17 15.41 2.38
CA GLY A 5 9.73 16.66 1.82
C GLY A 5 9.40 16.43 0.35
N LEU A 6 8.10 16.33 0.04
CA LEU A 6 7.64 16.64 -1.29
C LEU A 6 8.04 18.09 -1.54
N PRO A 7 8.96 18.39 -2.48
CA PRO A 7 9.24 19.76 -2.82
C PRO A 7 8.00 20.28 -3.56
N LEU A 8 7.13 20.98 -2.84
CA LEU A 8 6.08 21.84 -3.40
C LEU A 8 6.72 23.10 -4.03
N LYS A 9 7.78 22.92 -4.83
CA LYS A 9 8.38 23.97 -5.65
C LYS A 9 7.67 23.91 -7.00
N ALA A 10 6.77 24.87 -7.23
CA ALA A 10 6.06 25.17 -8.48
C ALA A 10 6.16 24.06 -9.56
N THR A 11 5.47 22.94 -9.33
CA THR A 11 5.45 21.85 -10.30
C THR A 11 4.55 22.28 -11.46
N SER A 12 5.14 22.51 -12.62
CA SER A 12 4.38 22.78 -13.83
C SER A 12 3.34 21.67 -14.04
N ALA A 13 2.17 21.98 -14.62
CA ALA A 13 1.15 20.98 -14.90
C ALA A 13 1.72 19.79 -15.72
N GLY A 14 2.77 20.03 -16.51
CA GLY A 14 3.51 19.00 -17.23
C GLY A 14 4.25 18.01 -16.32
N GLU A 15 4.88 18.48 -15.25
CA GLU A 15 5.57 17.63 -14.28
C GLU A 15 4.60 16.67 -13.58
N ILE A 16 3.45 17.19 -13.15
CA ILE A 16 2.39 16.41 -12.49
C ILE A 16 1.91 15.30 -13.44
N ARG A 17 1.68 15.61 -14.72
CA ARG A 17 1.29 14.61 -15.73
C ARG A 17 2.35 13.56 -15.96
N ARG A 18 3.64 13.95 -15.96
CA ARG A 18 4.76 13.00 -16.09
C ARG A 18 4.77 12.02 -14.91
N GLN A 19 4.65 12.54 -13.68
CA GLN A 19 4.57 11.70 -12.48
C GLN A 19 3.36 10.76 -12.50
N LEU A 20 2.19 11.23 -12.96
CA LEU A 20 1.01 10.38 -13.12
C LEU A 20 1.23 9.27 -14.14
N ARG A 21 1.85 9.56 -15.28
CA ARG A 21 2.20 8.54 -16.28
C ARG A 21 3.15 7.49 -15.71
N ASP A 22 4.15 7.90 -14.94
CA ASP A 22 5.08 6.98 -14.27
C ASP A 22 4.37 6.08 -13.26
N VAL A 23 3.45 6.64 -12.47
CA VAL A 23 2.63 5.87 -11.52
C VAL A 23 1.76 4.85 -12.27
N ILE A 24 1.07 5.26 -13.34
CA ILE A 24 0.25 4.37 -14.18
C ILE A 24 1.11 3.26 -14.77
N HIS A 25 2.30 3.59 -15.29
CA HIS A 25 3.23 2.62 -15.83
C HIS A 25 3.64 1.59 -14.77
N ARG A 26 4.06 2.03 -13.57
CA ARG A 26 4.42 1.14 -12.45
C ARG A 26 3.25 0.22 -12.04
N LEU A 27 2.02 0.72 -12.03
CA LEU A 27 0.82 -0.09 -11.74
C LEU A 27 0.54 -1.14 -12.81
N LYS A 28 0.76 -0.80 -14.09
CA LYS A 28 0.63 -1.74 -15.22
C LYS A 28 1.69 -2.83 -15.16
N VAL A 29 2.96 -2.45 -14.93
CA VAL A 29 4.10 -3.39 -14.77
C VAL A 29 3.84 -4.37 -13.64
N ARG A 30 3.35 -3.88 -12.49
CA ARG A 30 3.00 -4.72 -11.33
C ARG A 30 1.68 -5.48 -11.50
N ARG A 31 1.00 -5.34 -12.64
CA ARG A 31 -0.31 -5.96 -12.97
C ARG A 31 -1.44 -5.64 -11.98
N VAL A 32 -1.27 -4.61 -11.13
CA VAL A 32 -2.27 -4.17 -10.16
C VAL A 32 -3.32 -3.25 -10.81
N TRP A 33 -2.99 -2.64 -11.97
CA TRP A 33 -3.89 -1.74 -12.70
C TRP A 33 -5.31 -2.27 -12.88
N ARG A 34 -5.49 -3.57 -13.19
CA ARG A 34 -6.80 -4.18 -13.42
C ARG A 34 -7.66 -4.33 -12.16
N HIS A 35 -7.05 -4.27 -10.98
CA HIS A 35 -7.71 -4.44 -9.68
C HIS A 35 -8.19 -3.10 -9.11
N LEU A 36 -7.86 -1.98 -9.77
CA LEU A 36 -8.37 -0.67 -9.40
C LEU A 36 -9.82 -0.51 -9.88
N ASP A 37 -10.61 0.17 -9.06
CA ASP A 37 -11.97 0.57 -9.39
C ASP A 37 -12.01 1.31 -10.76
N PRO A 38 -13.00 1.03 -11.63
CA PRO A 38 -13.12 1.67 -12.93
C PRO A 38 -13.09 3.21 -12.87
N ALA A 39 -13.72 3.81 -11.86
CA ALA A 39 -13.72 5.27 -11.69
C ALA A 39 -12.32 5.78 -11.38
N THR A 40 -11.57 5.08 -10.52
CA THR A 40 -10.18 5.44 -10.19
C THR A 40 -9.28 5.35 -11.41
N ARG A 41 -9.45 4.32 -12.25
CA ARG A 41 -8.71 4.17 -13.52
C ARG A 41 -9.05 5.27 -14.51
N GLY A 42 -10.33 5.56 -14.68
CA GLY A 42 -10.80 6.65 -15.54
C GLY A 42 -10.19 7.98 -15.12
N TRP A 43 -10.27 8.30 -13.83
CA TRP A 43 -9.73 9.53 -13.29
C TRP A 43 -8.22 9.67 -13.48
N LEU A 44 -7.44 8.63 -13.20
CA LEU A 44 -5.98 8.64 -13.44
C LEU A 44 -5.64 8.79 -14.93
N THR A 45 -6.39 8.11 -15.79
CA THR A 45 -6.19 8.18 -17.24
C THR A 45 -6.47 9.60 -17.73
N LEU A 46 -7.63 10.17 -17.37
CA LEU A 46 -8.03 11.53 -17.71
C LEU A 46 -7.06 12.58 -17.17
N ALA A 47 -6.65 12.45 -15.90
CA ALA A 47 -5.68 13.35 -15.29
C ALA A 47 -4.32 13.30 -16.00
N SER A 48 -3.94 12.16 -16.59
CA SER A 48 -2.68 12.01 -17.32
C SER A 48 -2.75 12.46 -18.78
N SER A 49 -3.91 12.36 -19.44
CA SER A 49 -4.07 12.58 -20.88
C SER A 49 -4.62 13.97 -21.24
N LEU A 50 -5.44 14.58 -20.38
CA LEU A 50 -6.08 15.85 -20.70
C LEU A 50 -5.14 17.03 -20.44
N GLU A 51 -4.78 17.73 -21.52
CA GLU A 51 -4.00 18.97 -21.44
C GLU A 51 -4.79 20.15 -20.85
N SER A 52 -6.12 20.08 -20.91
CA SER A 52 -7.03 21.12 -20.42
C SER A 52 -7.15 21.17 -18.89
N ILE A 53 -6.75 20.12 -18.17
CA ILE A 53 -6.79 20.11 -16.71
C ILE A 53 -5.69 21.05 -16.19
N LYS A 54 -6.10 22.25 -15.83
CA LYS A 54 -5.31 23.20 -15.05
C LYS A 54 -5.43 22.71 -13.59
N PHE A 55 -4.43 22.00 -13.08
CA PHE A 55 -4.33 21.51 -11.70
C PHE A 55 -4.22 22.66 -10.66
N LYS A 56 -5.16 23.62 -10.71
CA LYS A 56 -5.21 24.82 -9.89
C LYS A 56 -6.28 24.73 -8.81
N SER A 57 -7.36 23.99 -9.06
CA SER A 57 -8.42 23.78 -8.06
C SER A 57 -7.89 22.91 -6.91
N ARG A 58 -8.17 23.37 -5.69
CA ARG A 58 -7.80 22.70 -4.44
C ARG A 58 -8.54 21.37 -4.31
N GLU A 59 -9.79 21.32 -4.75
CA GLU A 59 -10.63 20.12 -4.74
C GLU A 59 -10.01 19.03 -5.62
N VAL A 60 -9.66 19.36 -6.86
CA VAL A 60 -9.03 18.44 -7.82
C VAL A 60 -7.71 17.89 -7.28
N LEU A 61 -6.86 18.76 -6.74
CA LEU A 61 -5.61 18.34 -6.12
C LEU A 61 -5.85 17.45 -4.90
N SER A 62 -6.86 17.75 -4.07
CA SER A 62 -7.18 16.93 -2.90
C SER A 62 -7.62 15.52 -3.28
N VAL A 63 -8.45 15.40 -4.33
CA VAL A 63 -8.91 14.10 -4.85
C VAL A 63 -7.74 13.34 -5.43
N LEU A 64 -6.89 14.00 -6.22
CA LEU A 64 -5.69 13.38 -6.79
C LEU A 64 -4.77 12.85 -5.70
N VAL A 65 -4.51 13.63 -4.65
CA VAL A 65 -3.68 13.20 -3.51
C VAL A 65 -4.31 12.00 -2.79
N LYS A 66 -5.63 11.99 -2.57
CA LYS A 66 -6.33 10.85 -1.96
C LYS A 66 -6.18 9.59 -2.81
N ILE A 67 -6.38 9.69 -4.12
CA ILE A 67 -6.20 8.58 -5.06
C ILE A 67 -4.76 8.10 -5.04
N LEU A 68 -3.78 9.00 -5.14
CA LEU A 68 -2.36 8.65 -5.13
C LEU A 68 -1.94 7.99 -3.82
N LYS A 69 -2.45 8.42 -2.67
CA LYS A 69 -2.20 7.74 -1.38
C LYS A 69 -2.72 6.30 -1.41
N ARG A 70 -3.94 6.09 -1.90
CA ARG A 70 -4.56 4.77 -2.04
C ARG A 70 -3.83 3.87 -3.02
N VAL A 71 -3.28 4.45 -4.09
CA VAL A 71 -2.52 3.73 -5.13
C VAL A 71 -1.09 3.44 -4.68
N LYS A 72 -0.47 4.34 -3.92
CA LYS A 72 0.89 4.18 -3.37
C LYS A 72 0.97 2.99 -2.45
N SER A 73 -0.06 2.77 -1.63
CA SER A 73 -0.15 1.61 -0.76
C SER A 73 -0.09 0.30 -1.60
N LEU A 74 -0.81 0.25 -2.72
CA LEU A 74 -0.80 -0.88 -3.66
C LEU A 74 0.50 -1.08 -4.45
N LEU A 75 1.32 -0.03 -4.59
CA LEU A 75 2.62 -0.13 -5.26
C LEU A 75 3.67 -0.83 -4.38
N SER A 76 3.50 -0.82 -3.05
CA SER A 76 4.43 -1.45 -2.11
C SER A 76 3.70 -2.36 -1.10
N PRO A 77 3.05 -3.44 -1.56
CA PRO A 77 2.27 -4.33 -0.69
C PRO A 77 3.12 -4.99 0.39
N LEU A 78 4.38 -5.33 0.08
CA LEU A 78 5.38 -5.82 1.04
C LEU A 78 5.67 -4.82 2.17
N ARG A 79 5.74 -3.53 1.84
CA ARG A 79 6.02 -2.48 2.81
C ARG A 79 4.82 -2.27 3.73
N LEU A 80 3.60 -2.29 3.18
CA LEU A 80 2.39 -2.25 4.00
C LEU A 80 2.28 -3.46 4.92
N LEU A 81 2.50 -4.66 4.38
CA LEU A 81 2.48 -5.90 5.17
C LEU A 81 3.52 -5.85 6.30
N SER A 82 4.70 -5.30 6.03
CA SER A 82 5.73 -5.08 7.06
C SER A 82 5.31 -4.03 8.09
N GLU A 83 4.79 -2.87 7.67
CA GLU A 83 4.33 -1.81 8.60
C GLU A 83 3.18 -2.30 9.50
N ILE A 84 2.25 -3.08 8.94
CA ILE A 84 1.16 -3.71 9.69
C ILE A 84 1.69 -4.81 10.59
N GLY A 85 2.59 -5.64 10.05
CA GLY A 85 3.28 -6.71 10.77
C GLY A 85 4.06 -6.23 11.98
N VAL A 86 4.73 -5.08 11.88
CA VAL A 86 5.40 -4.41 13.03
C VAL A 86 4.39 -4.12 14.13
N ARG A 87 3.23 -3.53 13.82
CA ARG A 87 2.23 -3.21 14.84
C ARG A 87 1.72 -4.46 15.56
N TYR A 88 1.43 -5.52 14.82
CA TYR A 88 0.98 -6.79 15.40
C TYR A 88 2.08 -7.48 16.19
N ALA A 89 3.32 -7.48 15.71
CA ALA A 89 4.47 -8.02 16.44
C ALA A 89 4.69 -7.29 17.77
N TRP A 90 4.55 -5.97 17.79
CA TRP A 90 4.62 -5.16 19.02
C TRP A 90 3.48 -5.47 19.98
N SER A 91 2.26 -5.68 19.48
CA SER A 91 1.12 -6.08 20.30
C SER A 91 1.33 -7.48 20.90
N ALA A 92 1.79 -8.44 20.09
CA ALA A 92 2.07 -9.80 20.52
C ALA A 92 3.19 -9.83 21.56
N TRP A 93 4.26 -9.06 21.34
CA TRP A 93 5.33 -8.86 22.33
C TRP A 93 4.79 -8.32 23.65
N ARG A 94 3.96 -7.28 23.62
CA ARG A 94 3.41 -6.67 24.84
C ARG A 94 2.61 -7.68 25.66
N ILE A 95 1.77 -8.49 24.99
CA ILE A 95 0.96 -9.52 25.64
C ILE A 95 1.87 -10.62 26.22
N ALA A 96 2.78 -11.17 25.42
CA ALA A 96 3.68 -12.24 25.87
C ALA A 96 4.61 -11.78 27.01
N SER A 97 5.10 -10.55 26.95
CA SER A 97 5.90 -9.94 28.01
C SER A 97 5.08 -9.73 29.28
N SER A 98 3.79 -9.38 29.18
CA SER A 98 2.90 -9.28 30.35
C SER A 98 2.65 -10.62 31.03
N TRP A 99 2.82 -11.73 30.29
CA TRP A 99 2.75 -13.09 30.82
C TRP A 99 4.11 -13.62 31.31
N GLY A 100 5.14 -12.76 31.36
CA GLY A 100 6.46 -13.12 31.89
C GLY A 100 7.40 -13.79 30.88
N ASN A 101 7.07 -13.81 29.59
CA ASN A 101 7.95 -14.36 28.56
C ASN A 101 9.11 -13.38 28.24
N LYS A 102 10.33 -13.75 28.62
CA LYS A 102 11.56 -12.97 28.38
C LYS A 102 12.02 -13.02 26.91
N ASP A 103 11.76 -14.12 26.21
CA ASP A 103 12.16 -14.30 24.81
C ASP A 103 11.35 -13.45 23.85
N ALA A 104 10.16 -13.00 24.28
CA ALA A 104 9.29 -12.14 23.51
C ALA A 104 10.00 -10.85 23.05
N GLU A 105 10.99 -10.36 23.81
CA GLU A 105 11.73 -9.14 23.45
C GLU A 105 12.45 -9.24 22.10
N SER A 106 12.88 -10.45 21.71
CA SER A 106 13.49 -10.69 20.41
C SER A 106 12.51 -10.53 19.24
N TRP A 107 11.22 -10.80 19.48
CA TRP A 107 10.19 -10.83 18.43
C TRP A 107 9.89 -9.44 17.84
N LYS A 108 10.00 -8.38 18.64
CA LYS A 108 9.69 -7.01 18.19
C LYS A 108 10.64 -6.53 17.09
N ASN A 109 11.88 -7.01 17.08
CA ASN A 109 12.95 -6.56 16.18
C ASN A 109 13.21 -7.53 15.02
N ASP A 110 12.70 -8.75 15.09
CA ASP A 110 12.88 -9.74 14.03
C ASP A 110 12.00 -9.40 12.80
N ARG A 111 12.65 -9.11 11.67
CA ARG A 111 11.99 -8.81 10.40
C ARG A 111 11.18 -9.99 9.87
N ALA A 112 11.64 -11.22 10.09
CA ALA A 112 10.92 -12.42 9.65
C ALA A 112 9.61 -12.57 10.44
N TYR A 113 9.68 -12.37 11.75
CA TYR A 113 8.51 -12.39 12.62
C TYR A 113 7.51 -11.28 12.29
N GLN A 114 7.98 -10.05 12.07
CA GLN A 114 7.11 -8.95 11.62
C GLN A 114 6.40 -9.28 10.31
N LEU A 115 7.11 -9.83 9.31
CA LEU A 115 6.51 -10.23 8.03
C LEU A 115 5.50 -11.36 8.19
N TYR A 116 5.80 -12.34 9.05
CA TYR A 116 4.88 -13.40 9.43
C TYR A 116 3.59 -12.83 10.03
N CYS A 117 3.68 -11.95 11.03
CA CYS A 117 2.51 -11.30 11.62
C CYS A 117 1.67 -10.53 10.58
N GLY A 118 2.32 -9.85 9.63
CA GLY A 118 1.64 -9.15 8.54
C GLY A 118 0.88 -10.09 7.60
N LEU A 119 1.49 -11.22 7.23
CA LEU A 119 0.85 -12.25 6.40
C LEU A 119 -0.31 -12.94 7.12
N THR A 120 -0.14 -13.27 8.40
CA THR A 120 -1.18 -13.87 9.24
C THR A 120 -2.35 -12.92 9.41
N ALA A 121 -2.11 -11.62 9.61
CA ALA A 121 -3.17 -10.61 9.65
C ALA A 121 -3.94 -10.51 8.31
N LEU A 122 -3.25 -10.62 7.17
CA LEU A 122 -3.88 -10.68 5.86
C LEU A 122 -4.76 -11.94 5.72
N GLN A 123 -4.26 -13.11 6.13
CA GLN A 123 -5.04 -14.35 6.10
C GLN A 123 -6.27 -14.28 7.02
N LEU A 124 -6.11 -13.79 8.24
CA LEU A 124 -7.21 -13.59 9.19
C LEU A 124 -8.27 -12.63 8.65
N SER A 125 -7.86 -11.54 7.98
CA SER A 125 -8.80 -10.59 7.35
C SER A 125 -9.65 -11.20 6.23
N ARG A 126 -9.23 -12.36 5.67
CA ARG A 126 -10.01 -13.12 4.68
C ARG A 126 -11.06 -14.01 5.33
N ILE A 127 -10.72 -14.61 6.48
CA ILE A 127 -11.61 -15.53 7.20
C ILE A 127 -12.66 -14.74 7.97
N ILE A 128 -12.26 -13.65 8.62
CA ILE A 128 -13.14 -12.83 9.45
C ILE A 128 -13.16 -11.39 8.92
N PRO A 129 -14.15 -11.03 8.08
CA PRO A 129 -14.29 -9.67 7.58
C PRO A 129 -14.60 -8.72 8.76
N GLY A 130 -13.71 -7.76 9.03
CA GLY A 130 -13.90 -6.72 10.07
C GLY A 130 -12.86 -6.70 11.19
N ILE A 131 -12.03 -7.73 11.34
CA ILE A 131 -10.99 -7.80 12.40
C ILE A 131 -9.67 -7.11 11.98
N GLY A 132 -9.47 -6.84 10.70
CA GLY A 132 -8.24 -6.25 10.16
C GLY A 132 -8.25 -4.72 10.11
N HIS A 133 -7.06 -4.11 10.15
CA HIS A 133 -6.90 -2.69 9.82
C HIS A 133 -7.57 -2.35 8.47
N PRO A 134 -8.16 -1.15 8.31
CA PRO A 134 -8.86 -0.76 7.07
C PRO A 134 -7.95 -0.80 5.82
N GLU A 135 -6.63 -0.70 6.00
CA GLU A 135 -5.64 -0.86 4.93
C GLU A 135 -5.44 -2.32 4.50
N LEU A 136 -5.73 -3.30 5.36
CA LEU A 136 -5.78 -4.72 4.98
C LEU A 136 -7.00 -5.03 4.13
N ASN A 137 -8.13 -4.35 4.35
CA ASN A 137 -9.34 -4.55 3.54
C ASN A 137 -9.12 -4.11 2.09
N THR A 138 -8.40 -3.00 1.87
CA THR A 138 -8.06 -2.56 0.50
C THR A 138 -7.06 -3.52 -0.17
N LEU A 139 -6.10 -4.07 0.59
CA LEU A 139 -5.22 -5.12 0.10
C LEU A 139 -5.98 -6.44 -0.15
N ARG A 140 -6.97 -6.79 0.67
CA ARG A 140 -7.81 -7.98 0.53
C ARG A 140 -8.55 -7.97 -0.80
N ASP A 141 -9.19 -6.84 -1.13
CA ASP A 141 -9.96 -6.69 -2.36
C ASP A 141 -9.05 -6.76 -3.60
N VAL A 142 -7.83 -6.22 -3.50
CA VAL A 142 -6.81 -6.30 -4.57
C VAL A 142 -6.17 -7.69 -4.67
N LEU A 143 -6.06 -8.43 -3.57
CA LEU A 143 -5.45 -9.77 -3.49
C LEU A 143 -6.49 -10.90 -3.51
N SER A 144 -7.68 -10.69 -4.07
CA SER A 144 -8.67 -11.75 -4.28
C SER A 144 -8.04 -12.94 -5.06
N LEU A 145 -8.48 -14.15 -4.73
CA LEU A 145 -7.84 -15.48 -4.95
C LEU A 145 -6.96 -15.69 -6.21
N ARG A 146 -7.25 -15.07 -7.36
CA ARG A 146 -6.43 -15.17 -8.58
C ARG A 146 -5.11 -14.37 -8.51
N GLY A 147 -5.03 -13.33 -7.69
CA GLY A 147 -3.87 -12.47 -7.54
C GLY A 147 -2.85 -12.94 -6.50
N PHE A 148 -3.31 -13.60 -5.42
CA PHE A 148 -2.47 -13.99 -4.29
C PHE A 148 -1.40 -15.03 -4.64
N TRP A 149 -1.78 -16.10 -5.35
CA TRP A 149 -0.82 -17.12 -5.81
C TRP A 149 0.18 -16.55 -6.83
N ARG A 150 -0.21 -15.53 -7.60
CA ARG A 150 0.67 -14.81 -8.52
C ARG A 150 1.60 -13.84 -7.79
N PHE A 151 1.11 -13.20 -6.72
CA PHE A 151 1.89 -12.33 -5.85
C PHE A 151 2.95 -13.11 -5.06
N MET A 152 2.58 -14.27 -4.49
CA MET A 152 3.52 -15.20 -3.86
C MET A 152 4.59 -15.70 -4.84
N ARG A 153 4.22 -15.93 -6.11
CA ARG A 153 5.18 -16.28 -7.18
C ARG A 153 6.15 -15.15 -7.53
N CYS A 154 5.77 -13.89 -7.37
CA CYS A 154 6.67 -12.74 -7.55
C CYS A 154 7.61 -12.57 -6.33
N LEU A 155 7.15 -12.90 -5.13
CA LEU A 155 7.96 -12.89 -3.90
C LEU A 155 9.11 -13.89 -3.97
N GLY A 156 8.86 -15.12 -4.46
CA GLY A 156 9.90 -16.13 -4.64
C GLY A 156 10.92 -15.85 -5.75
N ARG A 157 10.79 -14.73 -6.48
CA ARG A 157 11.79 -14.26 -7.46
C ARG A 157 12.67 -13.12 -6.94
N ILE A 158 12.34 -12.56 -5.78
CA ILE A 158 13.02 -11.39 -5.19
C ILE A 158 13.79 -11.78 -3.92
N LEU A 159 13.51 -12.96 -3.35
CA LEU A 159 14.30 -13.57 -2.28
C LEU A 159 15.45 -14.40 -2.88
#